data_AF-A0A3P8DN66-F1
#
_entry.id   AF-A0A3P8DN66-F1
#
_cell.length_a   1.000
_cell.length_b   1.000
_cell.length_c   1.000
_cell.angle_alpha   90.00
_cell.angle_beta   90.00
_cell.angle_gamma   90.00
#
_symmetry.space_group_name_H-M   'P 1'
#
loop_
_entity.id
_entity.type
_entity.pdbx_description
1 polymer ?
#
loop_
_entity_poly.entity_id
_entity_poly.type
_entity_poly.pdbx_seq_one_letter_code
_entity_poly.pdbx_strand_id
1 'polypeptide(L)'
;MYRGEKDNPVVVPICSRSKDNVEPLLKPQWYLRCKDMANAAMKKVSEGRLRIIPSFHIRTWNNWLKDCQDWCISRQLWCGHRIPAYHVSIRRPGVDNLEVLDPIDNELTLNQDNDVLDTWFSSQLFPLSVSGWPEQIPYLKAYYPGSLFETGHDIIFFWVARMVMIGLKLMGQ
;
A
#
# COMPACT_ATOMS: atom_id res chain seq x y z
N MET A 1 17.47 -41.04 4.08
CA MET A 1 18.67 -41.48 3.33
C MET A 1 19.11 -40.31 2.47
N TYR A 2 20.25 -39.70 2.80
CA TYR A 2 20.87 -38.60 2.05
C TYR A 2 21.44 -39.15 0.73
N ARG A 3 21.12 -38.50 -0.40
CA ARG A 3 21.45 -38.97 -1.76
C ARG A 3 22.66 -38.27 -2.38
N GLY A 4 23.47 -37.62 -1.56
CA GLY A 4 24.61 -36.80 -1.99
C GLY A 4 24.29 -35.30 -2.03
N GLU A 5 25.33 -34.50 -2.18
CA GLU A 5 25.29 -33.05 -2.34
C GLU A 5 25.72 -32.70 -3.76
N LYS A 6 24.98 -31.78 -4.37
CA LYS A 6 25.24 -31.29 -5.71
C LYS A 6 24.99 -29.80 -5.72
N ASP A 7 25.92 -29.05 -6.30
CA ASP A 7 25.79 -27.61 -6.45
C ASP A 7 24.49 -27.25 -7.16
N ASN A 8 23.74 -26.34 -6.54
CA ASN A 8 22.49 -25.83 -7.06
C ASN A 8 22.55 -24.30 -7.10
N PRO A 9 22.82 -23.69 -8.27
CA PRO A 9 22.79 -22.24 -8.38
C PRO A 9 21.36 -21.74 -8.21
N VAL A 10 21.10 -21.04 -7.12
CA VAL A 10 19.79 -20.43 -6.81
C VAL A 10 19.93 -18.93 -6.64
N VAL A 11 18.90 -18.18 -7.03
CA VAL A 11 18.80 -16.75 -6.74
C VAL A 11 18.14 -16.60 -5.38
N VAL A 12 18.91 -16.20 -4.38
CA VAL A 12 18.40 -15.92 -3.03
C VAL A 12 17.90 -14.47 -2.98
N PRO A 13 16.66 -14.23 -2.53
CA PRO A 13 16.15 -12.87 -2.37
C PRO A 13 16.88 -12.17 -1.21
N ILE A 14 17.32 -10.94 -1.46
CA ILE A 14 18.10 -10.14 -0.50
C ILE A 14 17.35 -8.83 -0.21
N CYS A 15 17.31 -8.46 1.07
CA CYS A 15 16.73 -7.20 1.51
C CYS A 15 17.49 -6.02 0.89
N SER A 16 16.76 -5.11 0.23
CA SER A 16 17.40 -3.96 -0.45
C SER A 16 18.14 -3.03 0.52
N ARG A 17 17.72 -2.98 1.79
CA ARG A 17 18.28 -2.12 2.85
C ARG A 17 19.38 -2.82 3.64
N SER A 18 19.05 -3.90 4.37
CA SER A 18 20.00 -4.56 5.27
C SER A 18 20.95 -5.53 4.59
N LYS A 19 20.61 -5.98 3.37
CA LYS A 19 21.33 -7.01 2.61
C LYS A 19 21.26 -8.42 3.21
N ASP A 20 20.36 -8.64 4.17
CA ASP A 20 20.09 -9.98 4.70
C ASP A 20 19.24 -10.82 3.72
N ASN A 21 19.32 -12.15 3.88
CA ASN A 21 18.48 -13.09 3.15
C ASN A 21 17.02 -12.93 3.59
N VAL A 22 16.12 -12.81 2.61
CA VAL A 22 14.68 -12.68 2.86
C VAL A 22 14.04 -14.05 3.00
N GLU A 23 13.37 -14.28 4.12
CA GLU A 23 12.62 -15.51 4.36
C GLU A 23 11.11 -15.28 4.14
N PRO A 24 10.46 -16.07 3.26
CA PRO A 24 9.02 -16.00 3.11
C PRO A 24 8.33 -16.67 4.31
N LEU A 25 7.51 -15.90 5.03
CA LEU A 25 6.73 -16.37 6.18
C LEU A 25 5.24 -16.05 6.00
N LEU A 26 4.39 -16.99 6.37
CA LEU A 26 2.95 -16.76 6.44
C LEU A 26 2.62 -16.01 7.72
N LYS A 27 2.15 -14.77 7.57
CA LYS A 27 1.76 -13.91 8.69
C LYS A 27 0.51 -13.10 8.30
N PRO A 28 -0.48 -12.95 9.21
CA PRO A 28 -1.57 -12.01 9.01
C PRO A 28 -1.03 -10.59 8.87
N GLN A 29 -1.36 -9.92 7.76
CA GLN A 29 -0.87 -8.58 7.42
C GLN A 29 -2.00 -7.80 6.74
N TRP A 30 -1.89 -6.47 6.77
CA TRP A 30 -2.79 -5.58 6.04
C TRP A 30 -2.38 -5.45 4.57
N TYR A 31 -3.33 -5.69 3.68
CA TYR A 31 -3.15 -5.60 2.22
C TYR A 31 -4.12 -4.60 1.59
N LEU A 32 -3.63 -3.86 0.60
CA LEU A 32 -4.43 -3.00 -0.26
C LEU A 32 -4.65 -3.69 -1.61
N ARG A 33 -5.92 -3.80 -2.03
CA ARG A 33 -6.27 -4.35 -3.34
C ARG A 33 -5.91 -3.39 -4.46
N CYS A 34 -4.92 -3.72 -5.28
CA CYS A 34 -4.37 -2.79 -6.28
C CYS A 34 -4.90 -2.99 -7.70
N LYS A 35 -5.41 -4.17 -8.03
CA LYS A 35 -5.76 -4.56 -9.40
C LYS A 35 -6.68 -3.55 -10.12
N ASP A 36 -7.76 -3.13 -9.48
CA ASP A 36 -8.73 -2.22 -10.10
C ASP A 36 -8.16 -0.81 -10.29
N MET A 37 -7.36 -0.35 -9.34
CA MET A 37 -6.70 0.96 -9.41
C MET A 37 -5.63 0.97 -10.51
N ALA A 38 -4.86 -0.12 -10.63
CA ALA A 38 -3.86 -0.29 -11.67
C ALA A 38 -4.49 -0.24 -13.08
N ASN A 39 -5.63 -0.92 -13.26
CA ASN A 39 -6.39 -0.88 -14.51
C ASN A 39 -6.88 0.54 -14.85
N ALA A 40 -7.39 1.28 -13.87
CA ALA A 40 -7.82 2.67 -14.06
C ALA A 40 -6.64 3.57 -14.45
N ALA A 41 -5.49 3.40 -13.81
CA ALA A 41 -4.27 4.15 -14.09
C ALA A 41 -3.73 3.88 -15.51
N MET A 42 -3.69 2.62 -15.95
CA MET A 42 -3.34 2.26 -17.33
C MET A 42 -4.30 2.90 -18.35
N LYS A 43 -5.61 2.88 -18.06
CA LYS A 43 -6.62 3.47 -18.94
C LYS A 43 -6.38 4.97 -19.15
N LYS A 44 -6.06 5.73 -18.10
CA LYS A 44 -5.78 7.18 -18.21
C LYS A 44 -4.58 7.49 -19.10
N VAL A 45 -3.55 6.64 -19.08
CA VAL A 45 -2.39 6.76 -19.99
C VAL A 45 -2.80 6.43 -21.42
N SER A 46 -3.56 5.36 -21.64
CA SER A 46 -4.03 4.97 -22.98
C SER A 46 -4.95 6.01 -23.63
N GLU A 47 -5.75 6.71 -22.84
CA GLU A 47 -6.63 7.80 -23.30
C GLU A 47 -5.88 9.13 -23.51
N GLY A 48 -4.59 9.19 -23.18
CA GLY A 48 -3.78 10.42 -23.27
C GLY A 48 -4.09 11.48 -22.22
N ARG A 49 -4.94 11.17 -21.21
CA ARG A 49 -5.24 12.08 -20.09
C ARG A 49 -4.07 12.19 -19.11
N LEU A 50 -3.29 11.12 -18.96
CA LEU A 50 -2.02 11.12 -18.25
C LEU A 50 -0.89 10.90 -19.26
N ARG A 51 0.02 11.87 -19.38
CA ARG A 51 1.15 11.80 -20.31
C ARG A 51 2.43 11.48 -19.58
N ILE A 52 3.09 10.39 -19.99
CA ILE A 52 4.42 10.01 -19.48
C ILE A 52 5.47 10.48 -20.47
N ILE A 53 6.45 11.25 -19.97
CA ILE A 53 7.58 11.76 -20.75
C ILE A 53 8.87 11.30 -20.06
N PRO A 54 9.83 10.69 -20.77
CA PRO A 54 9.74 10.25 -22.17
C PRO A 54 8.75 9.11 -22.42
N SER A 55 8.21 9.01 -23.64
CA SER A 55 7.13 8.07 -24.00
C SER A 55 7.54 6.59 -23.93
N PHE A 56 8.83 6.26 -24.02
CA PHE A 56 9.27 4.86 -23.92
C PHE A 56 8.99 4.23 -22.55
N HIS A 57 8.82 5.04 -21.48
CA HIS A 57 8.43 4.55 -20.16
C HIS A 57 6.99 4.02 -20.08
N ILE A 58 6.13 4.31 -21.07
CA ILE A 58 4.77 3.77 -21.13
C ILE A 58 4.78 2.23 -21.17
N ARG A 59 5.77 1.63 -21.83
CA ARG A 59 5.94 0.17 -21.84
C ARG A 59 6.21 -0.37 -20.44
N THR A 60 7.14 0.25 -19.71
CA THR A 60 7.47 -0.12 -18.32
C THR A 60 6.27 0.06 -17.41
N TRP A 61 5.55 1.18 -17.54
CA TRP A 61 4.32 1.46 -16.80
C TRP A 61 3.27 0.36 -16.97
N ASN A 62 2.96 0.00 -18.22
CA ASN A 62 1.96 -1.03 -18.53
C ASN A 62 2.40 -2.41 -18.02
N ASN A 63 3.69 -2.77 -18.18
CA ASN A 63 4.20 -4.05 -17.70
C ASN A 63 4.02 -4.21 -16.18
N TRP A 64 4.32 -3.16 -15.42
CA TRP A 64 4.17 -3.18 -13.97
C TRP A 64 2.71 -3.22 -13.50
N LEU A 65 1.84 -2.48 -14.16
CA LEU A 65 0.43 -2.37 -13.75
C LEU A 65 -0.45 -3.53 -14.22
N LYS A 66 -0.10 -4.19 -15.32
CA LYS A 66 -0.87 -5.31 -15.87
C LYS A 66 -1.02 -6.46 -14.87
N ASP A 67 0.05 -6.82 -14.16
CA ASP A 67 0.09 -7.92 -13.20
C ASP A 67 0.26 -7.40 -11.75
N CYS A 68 -0.31 -6.23 -11.46
CA CYS A 68 -0.21 -5.61 -10.15
C CYS A 68 -0.87 -6.48 -9.07
N GLN A 69 -0.05 -6.96 -8.13
CA GLN A 69 -0.48 -7.75 -6.98
C GLN A 69 -1.00 -6.85 -5.84
N ASP A 70 -1.77 -7.44 -4.93
CA ASP A 70 -2.19 -6.76 -3.71
C ASP A 70 -0.97 -6.37 -2.87
N TRP A 71 -0.96 -5.11 -2.43
CA TRP A 71 0.20 -4.53 -1.76
C TRP A 71 0.08 -4.68 -0.26
N CYS A 72 1.05 -5.38 0.35
CA CYS A 72 1.20 -5.40 1.81
C CYS A 72 1.60 -4.01 2.31
N ILE A 73 0.70 -3.32 3.01
CA ILE A 73 0.90 -1.96 3.53
C ILE A 73 1.36 -1.91 4.98
N SER A 74 1.31 -3.05 5.69
CA SER A 74 1.73 -3.16 7.10
C SER A 74 3.23 -3.46 7.24
N ARG A 75 3.87 -2.85 8.23
CA ARG A 75 5.30 -3.00 8.53
C ARG A 75 5.51 -3.16 10.04
N GLN A 76 6.33 -4.13 10.42
CA GLN A 76 6.78 -4.32 11.79
C GLN A 76 7.98 -3.42 12.10
N LEU A 77 7.79 -2.12 11.95
CA LEU A 77 8.80 -1.10 12.22
C LEU A 77 8.29 -0.16 13.30
N TRP A 78 9.21 0.52 13.98
CA TRP A 78 8.84 1.53 14.98
C TRP A 78 8.53 2.89 14.37
N CYS A 79 9.15 3.21 13.23
CA CYS A 79 8.96 4.48 12.54
C CYS A 79 7.92 4.34 11.42
N GLY A 80 6.83 5.08 11.55
CA GLY A 80 5.76 5.17 10.57
C GLY A 80 4.43 5.55 11.21
N HIS A 81 3.42 5.79 10.38
CA HIS A 81 2.07 6.05 10.86
C HIS A 81 1.45 4.74 11.35
N ARG A 82 1.02 4.67 12.62
CA ARG A 82 0.35 3.48 13.15
C ARG A 82 -0.93 3.18 12.37
N ILE A 83 -1.17 1.91 12.09
CA ILE A 83 -2.38 1.49 11.40
C ILE A 83 -3.59 1.82 12.29
N PRO A 84 -4.63 2.50 11.78
CA PRO A 84 -5.81 2.87 12.56
C PRO A 84 -6.80 1.69 12.67
N ALA A 85 -6.30 0.50 12.99
CA ALA A 85 -7.09 -0.71 13.22
C ALA A 85 -6.97 -1.13 14.69
N TYR A 86 -8.07 -1.62 15.27
CA TYR A 86 -8.13 -1.98 16.68
C TYR A 86 -8.61 -3.42 16.81
N HIS A 87 -7.89 -4.21 17.60
CA HIS A 87 -8.35 -5.50 18.08
C HIS A 87 -9.32 -5.28 19.24
N VAL A 88 -10.52 -5.84 19.12
CA VAL A 88 -11.56 -5.75 20.13
C VAL A 88 -11.53 -7.02 20.97
N SER A 89 -11.28 -6.88 22.28
CA SER A 89 -11.39 -7.96 23.25
C SER A 89 -12.59 -7.70 24.15
N ILE A 90 -13.52 -8.64 24.21
CA ILE A 90 -14.72 -8.56 25.04
C ILE A 90 -14.48 -9.45 26.25
N ARG A 91 -14.42 -8.87 27.46
CA ARG A 91 -14.28 -9.66 28.69
C ARG A 91 -15.67 -9.86 29.31
N ARG A 92 -16.00 -11.12 29.61
CA ARG A 92 -17.12 -11.47 30.49
C ARG A 92 -16.64 -12.15 31.75
N PRO A 93 -17.15 -11.76 32.92
CA PRO A 93 -17.01 -12.59 34.12
C PRO A 93 -17.79 -13.90 33.92
N GLY A 94 -17.09 -15.04 33.83
CA GLY A 94 -17.69 -16.38 33.99
C GLY A 94 -18.14 -17.15 32.73
N VAL A 95 -17.75 -16.74 31.50
CA VAL A 95 -18.05 -17.51 30.28
C VAL A 95 -16.81 -17.61 29.40
N ASP A 96 -16.33 -18.85 29.16
CA ASP A 96 -15.08 -19.16 28.43
C ASP A 96 -15.24 -19.25 26.89
N ASN A 97 -16.45 -19.19 26.33
CA ASN A 97 -16.67 -19.39 24.89
C ASN A 97 -17.36 -18.21 24.18
N LEU A 98 -16.80 -17.88 23.02
CA LEU A 98 -17.21 -16.84 22.08
C LEU A 98 -18.47 -17.26 21.30
N GLU A 99 -19.65 -16.92 21.81
CA GLU A 99 -20.82 -16.72 20.95
C GLU A 99 -21.14 -15.23 20.83
N VAL A 100 -21.75 -14.86 19.73
CA VAL A 100 -22.13 -13.48 19.40
C VAL A 100 -23.18 -13.02 20.41
N LEU A 101 -22.85 -12.12 21.35
CA LEU A 101 -23.88 -11.50 22.18
C LEU A 101 -23.77 -9.98 22.32
N ASP A 102 -24.92 -9.40 22.66
CA ASP A 102 -25.28 -7.98 22.64
C ASP A 102 -24.37 -7.05 23.46
N PRO A 103 -24.27 -5.76 23.09
CA PRO A 103 -23.21 -4.86 23.55
C PRO A 103 -23.42 -4.25 24.95
N ILE A 104 -24.45 -4.64 25.70
CA ILE A 104 -24.97 -3.80 26.79
C ILE A 104 -24.26 -4.02 28.15
N ASP A 105 -23.68 -5.21 28.42
CA ASP A 105 -23.12 -5.56 29.75
C ASP A 105 -21.64 -6.03 29.73
N ASN A 106 -20.88 -5.74 28.69
CA ASN A 106 -19.50 -6.25 28.54
C ASN A 106 -18.43 -5.18 28.74
N GLU A 107 -17.33 -5.54 29.43
CA GLU A 107 -16.13 -4.71 29.46
C GLU A 107 -15.38 -4.89 28.12
N LEU A 108 -15.38 -3.83 27.31
CA LEU A 108 -14.76 -3.79 25.99
C LEU A 108 -13.36 -3.19 26.09
N THR A 109 -12.34 -3.96 25.70
CA THR A 109 -10.96 -3.47 25.58
C THR A 109 -10.58 -3.33 24.11
N LEU A 110 -10.11 -2.14 23.72
CA LEU A 110 -9.61 -1.85 22.37
C LEU A 110 -8.09 -1.75 22.39
N ASN A 111 -7.42 -2.58 21.59
CA ASN A 111 -5.97 -2.53 21.43
C ASN A 111 -5.63 -2.17 19.98
N GLN A 112 -5.05 -0.99 19.76
CA GLN A 112 -4.61 -0.59 18.41
C GLN A 112 -3.49 -1.50 17.92
N ASP A 113 -3.52 -1.85 16.63
CA ASP A 113 -2.46 -2.59 15.96
C ASP A 113 -1.10 -1.88 16.12
N ASN A 114 -0.07 -2.67 16.41
CA ASN A 114 1.28 -2.18 16.64
C ASN A 114 2.05 -1.95 15.32
N ASP A 115 1.54 -2.49 14.21
CA ASP A 115 2.12 -2.27 12.89
C ASP A 115 2.00 -0.79 12.45
N VAL A 116 2.98 -0.38 11.65
CA VAL A 116 2.98 0.92 10.98
C VAL A 116 2.75 0.75 9.48
N LEU A 117 2.27 1.82 8.84
CA LEU A 117 2.08 1.88 7.41
C LEU A 117 3.43 2.01 6.68
N ASP A 118 3.54 1.33 5.54
CA ASP A 118 4.65 1.47 4.59
C ASP A 118 4.86 2.95 4.25
N THR A 119 6.12 3.41 4.22
CA THR A 119 6.47 4.79 3.85
C THR A 119 5.86 5.18 2.50
N TRP A 120 5.81 4.24 1.55
CA TRP A 120 5.19 4.47 0.25
C TRP A 120 3.67 4.69 0.32
N PHE A 121 3.01 4.23 1.39
CA PHE A 121 1.57 4.43 1.61
C PHE A 121 1.26 5.86 2.01
N SER A 122 2.11 6.48 2.83
CA SER A 122 2.00 7.91 3.09
C SER A 122 2.45 8.75 1.88
N SER A 123 3.54 8.37 1.21
CA SER A 123 4.08 9.21 0.12
C SER A 123 3.17 9.25 -1.12
N GLN A 124 2.35 8.23 -1.38
CA GLN A 124 1.36 8.29 -2.47
C GLN A 124 0.28 9.36 -2.24
N LEU A 125 0.08 9.82 -0.99
CA LEU A 125 -0.89 10.87 -0.67
C LEU A 125 -0.33 12.27 -0.89
N PHE A 126 0.95 12.41 -1.26
CA PHE A 126 1.62 13.69 -1.43
C PHE A 126 0.79 14.75 -2.18
N PRO A 127 0.26 14.52 -3.40
CA PRO A 127 -0.48 15.55 -4.14
C PRO A 127 -1.79 15.99 -3.43
N LEU A 128 -2.33 15.14 -2.56
CA LEU A 128 -3.55 15.41 -1.79
C LEU A 128 -3.22 16.11 -0.47
N SER A 129 -2.27 15.57 0.30
CA SER A 129 -1.94 16.07 1.64
C SER A 129 -1.37 17.48 1.61
N VAL A 130 -0.55 17.82 0.62
CA VAL A 130 -0.02 19.20 0.47
C VAL A 130 -1.11 20.18 0.03
N SER A 131 -2.20 19.68 -0.54
CA SER A 131 -3.29 20.48 -1.04
C SER A 131 -4.41 20.70 -0.01
N GLY A 132 -4.24 20.16 1.20
CA GLY A 132 -5.21 20.25 2.30
C GLY A 132 -6.39 19.28 2.17
N TRP A 133 -6.13 18.10 1.58
CA TRP A 133 -6.97 16.92 1.79
C TRP A 133 -6.56 16.26 3.12
N PRO A 134 -7.52 15.80 3.95
CA PRO A 134 -8.95 15.60 3.67
C PRO A 134 -9.89 16.80 3.93
N GLU A 135 -9.38 17.93 4.42
CA GLU A 135 -10.20 19.08 4.85
C GLU A 135 -10.89 19.85 3.71
N GLN A 136 -10.52 19.57 2.45
CA GLN A 136 -11.10 20.17 1.23
C GLN A 136 -11.05 21.70 1.20
N ILE A 137 -9.92 22.26 1.62
CA ILE A 137 -9.69 23.71 1.57
C ILE A 137 -9.72 24.22 0.11
N PRO A 138 -10.00 25.53 -0.13
CA PRO A 138 -10.08 26.09 -1.48
C PRO A 138 -8.86 25.82 -2.38
N TYR A 139 -7.68 25.65 -1.77
CA TYR A 139 -6.44 25.30 -2.47
C TYR A 139 -6.55 23.97 -3.23
N LEU A 140 -7.16 22.94 -2.64
CA LEU A 140 -7.35 21.63 -3.28
C LEU A 140 -8.11 21.75 -4.60
N LYS A 141 -9.21 22.52 -4.60
CA LYS A 141 -10.03 22.72 -5.79
C LYS A 141 -9.31 23.55 -6.87
N ALA A 142 -8.42 24.45 -6.46
CA ALA A 142 -7.71 25.32 -7.38
C ALA A 142 -6.52 24.63 -8.07
N TYR A 143 -5.82 23.73 -7.37
CA TYR A 143 -4.52 23.20 -7.82
C TYR A 143 -4.48 21.68 -8.07
N TYR A 144 -5.53 20.93 -7.72
CA TYR A 144 -5.66 19.52 -8.06
C TYR A 144 -6.67 19.32 -9.20
N PRO A 145 -6.36 18.53 -10.24
CA PRO A 145 -5.11 17.78 -10.46
C PRO A 145 -3.95 18.66 -10.92
N GLY A 146 -2.72 18.30 -10.54
CA GLY A 146 -1.51 19.02 -10.95
C GLY A 146 -1.20 18.87 -12.45
N SER A 147 -0.45 19.82 -13.01
CA SER A 147 -0.14 19.87 -14.45
C SER A 147 1.14 19.14 -14.86
N LEU A 148 2.13 19.06 -13.96
CA LEU A 148 3.43 18.46 -14.21
C LEU A 148 3.96 17.81 -12.93
N PHE A 149 4.56 16.63 -13.08
CA PHE A 149 5.27 15.94 -12.00
C PHE A 149 6.61 15.43 -12.53
N GLU A 150 7.70 15.94 -11.98
CA GLU A 150 9.06 15.60 -12.37
C GLU A 150 9.70 14.67 -11.35
N THR A 151 10.28 13.56 -11.81
CA THR A 151 10.94 12.60 -10.93
C THR A 151 11.90 11.69 -11.69
N GLY A 152 12.70 10.91 -10.95
CA GLY A 152 13.55 9.86 -11.50
C GLY A 152 12.74 8.64 -11.95
N HIS A 153 13.23 7.96 -12.99
CA HIS A 153 12.55 6.79 -13.55
C HIS A 153 12.51 5.59 -12.59
N ASP A 154 13.41 5.55 -11.62
CA ASP A 154 13.59 4.51 -10.61
C ASP A 154 12.38 4.36 -9.67
N ILE A 155 11.60 5.43 -9.49
CA ILE A 155 10.42 5.45 -8.60
C ILE A 155 9.09 5.66 -9.34
N ILE A 156 9.07 5.55 -10.68
CA ILE A 156 7.83 5.58 -11.47
C ILE A 156 6.82 4.55 -10.96
N PHE A 157 7.27 3.32 -10.66
CA PHE A 157 6.39 2.28 -10.14
C PHE A 157 6.08 2.43 -8.66
N PHE A 158 7.11 2.63 -7.83
CA PHE A 158 6.94 2.65 -6.36
C PHE A 158 6.21 3.89 -5.86
N TRP A 159 6.27 5.01 -6.59
CA TRP A 159 5.68 6.27 -6.16
C TRP A 159 4.64 6.81 -7.14
N VAL A 160 5.04 7.09 -8.39
CA VAL A 160 4.15 7.77 -9.35
C VAL A 160 2.89 6.96 -9.63
N ALA A 161 3.05 5.66 -9.89
CA ALA A 161 1.92 4.78 -10.13
C ALA A 161 0.97 4.73 -8.93
N ARG A 162 1.50 4.74 -7.70
CA ARG A 162 0.70 4.72 -6.48
C ARG A 162 -0.06 6.03 -6.25
N MET A 163 0.57 7.17 -6.52
CA MET A 163 -0.11 8.47 -6.50
C MET A 163 -1.26 8.52 -7.50
N VAL A 164 -1.05 8.03 -8.72
CA VAL A 164 -2.11 7.99 -9.75
C VAL A 164 -3.23 7.04 -9.32
N MET A 165 -2.90 5.85 -8.82
CA MET A 165 -3.87 4.88 -8.33
C MET A 165 -4.76 5.45 -7.23
N ILE A 166 -4.16 6.05 -6.20
CA ILE A 166 -4.91 6.59 -5.06
C ILE A 166 -5.65 7.89 -5.41
N GLY A 167 -5.06 8.76 -6.24
CA GLY A 167 -5.70 9.98 -6.73
C GLY A 167 -6.97 9.67 -7.52
N LEU A 168 -6.90 8.69 -8.44
CA LEU A 168 -8.08 8.22 -9.16
C LEU A 168 -9.12 7.58 -8.25
N LYS A 169 -8.70 6.85 -7.21
CA LYS A 169 -9.61 6.19 -6.28
C LYS A 169 -10.34 7.15 -5.36
N LEU A 170 -9.64 8.17 -4.85
CA LEU A 170 -10.18 9.12 -3.86
C LEU A 170 -10.85 10.33 -4.50
N MET A 171 -10.31 10.83 -5.63
CA MET A 171 -10.77 12.06 -6.26
C MET A 171 -11.48 11.84 -7.61
N GLY A 172 -11.38 10.64 -8.20
CA GLY A 172 -11.99 10.33 -9.50
C GLY A 172 -11.32 11.00 -10.72
N GLN A 173 -10.25 11.77 -10.49
CA GLN A 173 -9.56 12.58 -11.49
C GLN A 173 -8.04 12.46 -11.35
#